data_AF-A2EH28-F1
#
_entry.id   AF-A2EH28-F1
#
_cell.length_a   1.000
_cell.length_b   1.000
_cell.length_c   1.000
_cell.angle_alpha   90.00
_cell.angle_beta   90.00
_cell.angle_gamma   90.00
#
_symmetry.space_group_name_H-M   'P 1'
#
loop_
_entity.id
_entity.type
_entity.pdbx_description
1 polymer ?
#
loop_
_entity_poly.entity_id
_entity_poly.type
_entity_poly.pdbx_seq_one_letter_code
_entity_poly.pdbx_strand_id
1 'polypeptide(L)'
;MQCKLRPLEAICVAGAVEDCLDRLRVLQSLTPSVITQRDELSNILGNTVAQIIKEQKVCEEKYEVLVKRRSELKSLSNKTRYKKNQDKIEAQAHELQELTRELCKHLRESPNVSQNLLKIQTERTDLITHFESFRKELLSTYSFQGIYEWASGRTTAYNKMMQIMQQDKDMQKEIKDLDEKIRKTEAEMARQLEDLDIKIKASKEELQQTQARIEDVKANRDDERQARLEAQQNMNELNQSRLTQQVINAKLQLQNEKNVHSVTLSYFDRRRAHINQMMKEWTDKYETDVKAETEKLQGFKRRIDAATTDYNELKPEKEEAERLMHLETERAKERAKQNEMRNSQTTVMNKIKILYLLHSKIRGPLPKPKRGKKKK
;
A
#
# COMPACT_ATOMS: atom_id res chain seq x y z
N MET A 1 49.71 68.01 -68.12
CA MET A 1 48.95 69.03 -68.88
C MET A 1 49.76 70.32 -68.82
N GLN A 2 50.08 70.96 -69.95
CA GLN A 2 50.78 72.25 -69.90
C GLN A 2 49.72 73.36 -69.72
N CYS A 3 49.67 73.96 -68.53
CA CYS A 3 48.69 75.00 -68.20
C CYS A 3 49.16 76.38 -68.67
N LYS A 4 49.40 76.53 -69.98
CA LYS A 4 49.82 77.78 -70.62
C LYS A 4 49.01 78.08 -71.87
N LEU A 5 48.75 79.36 -72.11
CA LEU A 5 48.03 79.86 -73.27
C LEU A 5 48.93 80.79 -74.10
N ARG A 6 48.59 80.98 -75.38
CA ARG A 6 49.22 82.04 -76.17
C ARG A 6 48.73 83.41 -75.66
N PRO A 7 49.54 84.48 -75.79
CA PRO A 7 49.19 85.80 -75.25
C PRO A 7 47.81 86.31 -75.71
N LEU A 8 47.49 86.16 -77.00
CA LEU A 8 46.19 86.56 -77.54
C LEU A 8 45.03 85.75 -76.93
N GLU A 9 45.22 84.43 -76.77
CA GLU A 9 44.21 83.55 -76.16
C GLU A 9 43.98 83.90 -74.70
N ALA A 10 45.06 84.18 -73.95
CA ALA A 10 44.97 84.58 -72.55
C ALA A 10 44.20 85.90 -72.38
N ILE A 11 44.40 86.89 -73.27
CA ILE A 11 43.65 88.15 -73.26
C ILE A 11 42.16 87.90 -73.57
N CYS A 12 41.85 87.10 -74.60
CA CYS A 12 40.47 86.76 -74.95
C CYS A 12 39.75 86.04 -73.80
N VAL A 13 40.40 85.06 -73.16
CA VAL A 13 39.84 84.33 -72.02
C VAL A 13 39.69 85.26 -70.81
N ALA A 14 40.67 86.12 -70.53
CA ALA A 14 40.59 87.09 -69.43
C ALA A 14 39.43 88.08 -69.62
N GLY A 15 39.14 88.48 -70.87
CA GLY A 15 37.97 89.29 -71.19
C GLY A 15 36.65 88.57 -70.88
N ALA A 16 36.52 87.31 -71.29
CA ALA A 16 35.34 86.50 -70.96
C ALA A 16 35.18 86.26 -69.45
N VAL A 17 36.29 86.10 -68.71
CA VAL A 17 36.28 85.97 -67.25
C VAL A 17 35.85 87.29 -66.60
N GLU A 18 36.25 88.44 -67.13
CA GLU A 18 35.80 89.74 -66.63
C GLU A 18 34.28 89.92 -66.81
N ASP A 19 33.73 89.57 -67.98
CA ASP A 19 32.29 89.58 -68.20
C ASP A 19 31.55 88.67 -67.21
N CYS A 20 32.14 87.52 -66.85
CA CYS A 20 31.59 86.62 -65.84
C CYS A 20 31.64 87.23 -64.43
N LEU A 21 32.75 87.88 -64.07
CA LEU A 21 32.91 88.57 -62.79
C LEU A 21 31.89 89.69 -62.64
N ASP A 22 31.67 90.50 -63.68
CA ASP A 22 30.69 91.57 -63.66
C ASP A 22 29.27 91.04 -63.44
N ARG A 23 28.91 89.94 -64.12
CA ARG A 23 27.62 89.26 -63.89
C ARG A 23 27.49 88.72 -62.47
N LEU A 24 28.55 88.11 -61.93
CA LEU A 24 28.54 87.59 -60.55
C LEU A 24 28.41 88.71 -59.51
N ARG A 25 29.07 89.86 -59.74
CA ARG A 25 28.97 91.06 -58.89
C ARG A 25 27.58 91.68 -58.95
N VAL A 26 26.97 91.74 -60.13
CA VAL A 26 25.56 92.16 -60.28
C VAL A 26 24.63 91.21 -59.53
N LEU A 27 24.83 89.90 -59.63
CA LEU A 27 24.04 88.95 -58.84
C LEU A 27 24.27 89.12 -57.33
N GLN A 28 25.49 89.43 -56.91
CA GLN A 28 25.80 89.71 -55.51
C GLN A 28 25.12 90.98 -55.00
N SER A 29 25.06 92.05 -55.81
CA SER A 29 24.39 93.30 -55.44
C SER A 29 22.87 93.24 -55.50
N LEU A 30 22.31 92.40 -56.38
CA LEU A 30 20.87 92.14 -56.48
C LEU A 30 20.35 91.19 -55.41
N THR A 31 21.22 90.36 -54.82
CA THR A 31 20.79 89.47 -53.73
C THR A 31 20.64 90.33 -52.46
N PRO A 32 19.43 90.45 -51.87
CA PRO A 32 19.25 91.12 -50.60
C PRO A 32 20.11 90.47 -49.51
N SER A 33 20.32 91.14 -48.38
CA SER A 33 21.04 90.51 -47.28
C SER A 33 20.34 89.21 -46.87
N VAL A 34 21.11 88.16 -46.52
CA VAL A 34 20.57 86.85 -46.10
C VAL A 34 19.49 87.01 -45.02
N ILE A 35 19.61 88.07 -44.23
CA ILE A 35 18.72 88.42 -43.13
C ILE A 35 17.33 88.83 -43.65
N THR A 36 17.23 89.70 -44.66
CA THR A 36 15.92 90.13 -45.17
C THR A 36 15.18 89.03 -45.91
N GLN A 37 15.88 88.24 -46.73
CA GLN A 37 15.28 87.08 -47.41
C GLN A 37 14.91 85.95 -46.43
N ARG A 38 15.67 85.78 -45.35
CA ARG A 38 15.33 84.85 -44.27
C ARG A 38 14.00 85.22 -43.64
N ASP A 39 13.82 86.48 -43.28
CA ASP A 39 12.61 86.91 -42.58
C ASP A 39 11.38 86.80 -43.48
N GLU A 40 11.49 87.16 -44.75
CA GLU A 40 10.41 86.99 -45.74
C GLU A 40 10.02 85.52 -45.94
N LEU A 41 10.99 84.64 -46.16
CA LEU A 41 10.73 83.21 -46.39
C LEU A 41 10.26 82.49 -45.13
N SER A 42 10.78 82.88 -43.95
CA SER A 42 10.30 82.38 -42.66
C SER A 42 8.87 82.85 -42.38
N ASN A 43 8.51 84.07 -42.78
CA ASN A 43 7.14 84.58 -42.66
C ASN A 43 6.19 83.84 -43.61
N ILE A 44 6.60 83.55 -44.85
CA ILE A 44 5.80 82.76 -45.80
C ILE A 44 5.59 81.35 -45.24
N LEU A 45 6.63 80.67 -44.76
CA LEU A 45 6.51 79.35 -44.16
C LEU A 45 5.64 79.36 -42.90
N GLY A 46 5.81 80.37 -42.03
CA GLY A 46 4.99 80.58 -40.85
C GLY A 46 3.50 80.76 -41.19
N ASN A 47 3.21 81.52 -42.24
CA ASN A 47 1.83 81.70 -42.73
C ASN A 47 1.24 80.39 -43.29
N THR A 48 2.01 79.60 -44.05
CA THR A 48 1.57 78.29 -44.55
C THR A 48 1.30 77.31 -43.41
N VAL A 49 2.18 77.24 -42.42
CA VAL A 49 1.99 76.40 -41.23
C VAL A 49 0.77 76.85 -40.42
N ALA A 50 0.58 78.16 -40.25
CA ALA A 50 -0.60 78.72 -39.59
C ALA A 50 -1.90 78.38 -40.33
N GLN A 51 -1.87 78.39 -41.68
CA GLN A 51 -3.00 78.00 -42.51
C GLN A 51 -3.33 76.50 -42.35
N ILE A 52 -2.34 75.61 -42.41
CA ILE A 52 -2.54 74.16 -42.21
C ILE A 52 -3.11 73.88 -40.81
N ILE A 53 -2.61 74.55 -39.77
CA ILE A 53 -3.14 74.40 -38.40
C ILE A 53 -4.60 74.85 -38.33
N LYS A 54 -4.97 75.92 -39.04
CA LYS A 54 -6.35 76.40 -39.10
C LYS A 54 -7.26 75.39 -39.80
N GLU A 55 -6.82 74.81 -40.91
CA GLU A 55 -7.54 73.77 -41.65
C GLU A 55 -7.69 72.49 -40.83
N GLN A 56 -6.63 72.09 -40.11
CA GLN A 56 -6.65 70.96 -39.20
C GLN A 56 -7.70 71.15 -38.09
N LYS A 57 -7.76 72.32 -37.44
CA LYS A 57 -8.79 72.61 -36.42
C LYS A 57 -10.21 72.51 -36.95
N VAL A 58 -10.46 73.03 -38.16
CA VAL A 58 -11.78 72.92 -38.81
C VAL A 58 -12.12 71.45 -39.12
N CYS A 59 -11.13 70.65 -39.53
CA CYS A 59 -11.27 69.21 -39.76
C CYS A 59 -11.57 68.45 -38.45
N GLU A 60 -10.90 68.80 -37.36
CA GLU A 60 -11.12 68.25 -36.01
C GLU A 60 -12.53 68.55 -35.49
N GLU A 61 -13.01 69.79 -35.63
CA GLU A 61 -14.38 70.17 -35.25
C GLU A 61 -15.43 69.37 -36.02
N LYS A 62 -15.25 69.20 -37.34
CA LYS A 62 -16.14 68.37 -38.18
C LYS A 62 -16.11 66.91 -37.75
N TYR A 63 -14.93 66.37 -37.45
CA TYR A 63 -14.76 65.00 -36.97
C TYR A 63 -15.48 64.80 -35.62
N GLU A 64 -15.33 65.73 -34.68
CA GLU A 64 -15.98 65.68 -33.36
C GLU A 64 -17.51 65.66 -33.49
N VAL A 65 -18.07 66.50 -34.38
CA VAL A 65 -19.52 66.53 -34.67
C VAL A 65 -19.99 65.18 -35.23
N LEU A 66 -19.24 64.58 -36.17
CA LEU A 66 -19.59 63.29 -36.75
C LEU A 66 -19.51 62.15 -35.72
N VAL A 67 -18.54 62.18 -34.81
CA VAL A 67 -18.40 61.21 -33.71
C VAL A 67 -19.55 61.33 -32.72
N LYS A 68 -19.93 62.55 -32.31
CA LYS A 68 -21.13 62.80 -31.48
C LYS A 68 -22.39 62.30 -32.20
N ARG A 69 -22.51 62.54 -33.50
CA ARG A 69 -23.65 62.03 -34.28
C ARG A 69 -23.66 60.50 -34.37
N ARG A 70 -22.51 59.85 -34.33
CA ARG A 70 -22.42 58.37 -34.31
C ARG A 70 -22.99 57.79 -33.02
N SER A 71 -22.70 58.38 -31.86
CA SER A 71 -23.23 57.88 -30.58
C SER A 71 -24.75 58.04 -30.51
N GLU A 72 -25.29 59.14 -31.02
CA GLU A 72 -26.74 59.35 -31.16
C GLU A 72 -27.41 58.38 -32.16
N LEU A 73 -26.76 58.09 -33.29
CA LEU A 73 -27.32 57.18 -34.30
C LEU A 73 -27.20 55.71 -33.89
N LYS A 74 -26.31 55.36 -32.96
CA LYS A 74 -26.16 53.99 -32.43
C LYS A 74 -27.36 53.57 -31.56
N SER A 75 -28.02 54.52 -30.89
CA SER A 75 -29.22 54.25 -30.08
C SER A 75 -30.51 54.19 -30.91
N LEU A 76 -30.46 54.61 -32.18
CA LEU A 76 -31.59 54.60 -33.11
C LEU A 76 -31.50 53.40 -34.07
N SER A 77 -32.61 52.75 -34.39
CA SER A 77 -32.67 51.57 -35.28
C SER A 77 -32.31 51.84 -36.76
N ASN A 78 -31.86 53.06 -37.10
CA ASN A 78 -31.62 53.48 -38.48
C ASN A 78 -30.21 53.11 -38.98
N LYS A 79 -30.04 51.83 -39.33
CA LYS A 79 -28.77 51.25 -39.82
C LYS A 79 -28.18 52.00 -41.03
N THR A 80 -29.01 52.53 -41.93
CA THR A 80 -28.55 53.22 -43.15
C THR A 80 -27.89 54.57 -42.83
N ARG A 81 -28.48 55.36 -41.92
CA ARG A 81 -27.91 56.65 -41.51
C ARG A 81 -26.64 56.45 -40.68
N TYR A 82 -26.60 55.41 -39.85
CA TYR A 82 -25.42 55.04 -39.08
C TYR A 82 -24.23 54.70 -40.01
N LYS A 83 -24.45 53.88 -41.05
CA LYS A 83 -23.40 53.51 -42.01
C LYS A 83 -22.88 54.72 -42.79
N LYS A 84 -23.76 55.59 -43.30
CA LYS A 84 -23.34 56.84 -43.97
C LYS A 84 -22.54 57.78 -43.05
N ASN A 85 -22.85 57.80 -41.75
CA ASN A 85 -22.09 58.59 -40.79
C ASN A 85 -20.71 57.96 -40.52
N GLN A 86 -20.62 56.63 -40.48
CA GLN A 86 -19.37 55.90 -40.35
C GLN A 86 -18.44 56.15 -41.56
N ASP A 87 -18.97 56.12 -42.78
CA ASP A 87 -18.18 56.42 -43.99
C ASP A 87 -17.63 57.86 -43.97
N LYS A 88 -18.42 58.82 -43.47
CA LYS A 88 -17.98 60.22 -43.30
C LYS A 88 -16.91 60.38 -42.21
N ILE A 89 -16.99 59.63 -41.12
CA ILE A 89 -15.98 59.61 -40.06
C ILE A 89 -14.66 59.10 -40.62
N GLU A 90 -14.69 58.01 -41.40
CA GLU A 90 -13.50 57.43 -42.01
C GLU A 90 -12.86 58.39 -43.02
N ALA A 91 -13.66 59.05 -43.86
CA ALA A 91 -13.17 60.08 -44.77
C ALA A 91 -12.54 61.27 -44.03
N GLN A 92 -13.20 61.79 -42.99
CA GLN A 92 -12.69 62.93 -42.20
C GLN A 92 -11.44 62.55 -41.38
N ALA A 93 -11.35 61.30 -40.91
CA ALA A 93 -10.15 60.78 -40.25
C ALA A 93 -8.95 60.69 -41.20
N HIS A 94 -9.18 60.28 -42.44
CA HIS A 94 -8.15 60.26 -43.47
C HIS A 94 -7.67 61.68 -43.82
N GLU A 95 -8.59 62.61 -44.02
CA GLU A 95 -8.28 64.03 -44.27
C GLU A 95 -7.47 64.64 -43.10
N LEU A 96 -7.84 64.32 -41.85
CA LEU A 96 -7.09 64.75 -40.68
C LEU A 96 -5.67 64.16 -40.64
N GLN A 97 -5.52 62.88 -41.00
CA GLN A 97 -4.20 62.24 -41.10
C GLN A 97 -3.33 62.87 -42.19
N GLU A 98 -3.91 63.22 -43.34
CA GLU A 98 -3.20 63.89 -44.43
C GLU A 98 -2.75 65.30 -44.02
N LEU A 99 -3.63 66.11 -43.42
CA LEU A 99 -3.27 67.44 -42.89
C LEU A 99 -2.19 67.36 -41.81
N THR A 100 -2.26 66.36 -40.93
CA THR A 100 -1.25 66.13 -39.88
C THR A 100 0.08 65.71 -40.49
N ARG A 101 0.07 64.87 -41.52
CA ARG A 101 1.27 64.45 -42.26
C ARG A 101 1.88 65.63 -43.00
N GLU A 102 1.05 66.46 -43.63
CA GLU A 102 1.48 67.66 -44.34
C GLU A 102 2.07 68.71 -43.39
N LEU A 103 1.47 68.92 -42.21
CA LEU A 103 2.02 69.75 -41.16
C LEU A 103 3.40 69.22 -40.69
N CYS A 104 3.48 67.93 -40.37
CA CYS A 104 4.74 67.29 -39.97
C CYS A 104 5.81 67.40 -41.05
N LYS A 105 5.42 67.28 -42.33
CA LYS A 105 6.29 67.46 -43.48
C LYS A 105 6.81 68.88 -43.54
N HIS A 106 5.95 69.90 -43.50
CA HIS A 106 6.38 71.32 -43.56
C HIS A 106 7.22 71.75 -42.36
N LEU A 107 6.97 71.19 -41.17
CA LEU A 107 7.80 71.43 -39.98
C LEU A 107 9.17 70.74 -40.07
N ARG A 108 9.23 69.52 -40.63
CA ARG A 108 10.48 68.75 -40.79
C ARG A 108 11.31 69.21 -41.98
N GLU A 109 10.65 69.51 -43.08
CA GLU A 109 11.25 70.01 -44.31
C GLU A 109 11.48 71.52 -44.28
N SER A 110 11.21 72.20 -43.16
CA SER A 110 11.58 73.61 -42.94
C SER A 110 13.01 73.77 -43.43
N PRO A 111 13.19 74.31 -44.66
CA PRO A 111 14.50 74.29 -45.26
C PRO A 111 15.31 75.19 -44.35
N ASN A 112 16.57 74.86 -44.09
CA ASN A 112 17.44 75.86 -43.51
C ASN A 112 17.76 76.89 -44.60
N VAL A 113 16.74 77.67 -44.98
CA VAL A 113 16.74 78.68 -46.02
C VAL A 113 17.87 79.65 -45.74
N SER A 114 18.06 80.01 -44.47
CA SER A 114 19.18 80.80 -44.00
C SER A 114 20.53 80.18 -44.34
N GLN A 115 20.74 78.89 -44.04
CA GLN A 115 21.99 78.19 -44.38
C GLN A 115 22.18 78.04 -45.89
N ASN A 116 21.11 77.79 -46.66
CA ASN A 116 21.17 77.68 -48.10
C ASN A 116 21.52 79.02 -48.76
N LEU A 117 20.88 80.11 -48.32
CA LEU A 117 21.17 81.46 -48.78
C LEU A 117 22.59 81.88 -48.40
N LEU A 118 23.00 81.60 -47.16
CA LEU A 118 24.37 81.84 -46.71
C LEU A 118 25.37 81.05 -47.58
N LYS A 119 25.11 79.77 -47.82
CA LYS A 119 25.94 78.92 -48.69
C LYS A 119 26.04 79.48 -50.11
N ILE A 120 24.93 79.90 -50.71
CA ILE A 120 24.93 80.53 -52.05
C ILE A 120 25.80 81.80 -52.05
N GLN A 121 25.70 82.63 -51.01
CA GLN A 121 26.54 83.83 -50.91
C GLN A 121 28.02 83.50 -50.71
N THR A 122 28.35 82.52 -49.88
CA THR A 122 29.72 82.02 -49.70
C THR A 122 30.28 81.47 -51.01
N GLU A 123 29.55 80.57 -51.68
CA GLU A 123 29.98 79.99 -52.96
C GLU A 123 30.16 81.05 -54.05
N ARG A 124 29.29 82.08 -54.08
CA ARG A 124 29.44 83.20 -55.01
C ARG A 124 30.70 84.03 -54.73
N THR A 125 30.96 84.32 -53.45
CA THR A 125 32.15 85.08 -53.02
C THR A 125 33.43 84.30 -53.33
N ASP A 126 33.41 82.98 -53.07
CA ASP A 126 34.50 82.08 -53.41
C ASP A 126 34.73 82.09 -54.93
N LEU A 127 33.69 81.95 -55.75
CA LEU A 127 33.81 81.99 -57.21
C LEU A 127 34.40 83.31 -57.71
N ILE A 128 33.93 84.45 -57.20
CA ILE A 128 34.49 85.77 -57.54
C ILE A 128 35.98 85.81 -57.22
N THR A 129 36.38 85.40 -56.00
CA THR A 129 37.78 85.39 -55.57
C THR A 129 38.67 84.53 -56.47
N HIS A 130 38.18 83.35 -56.85
CA HIS A 130 38.93 82.43 -57.73
C HIS A 130 39.00 82.95 -59.16
N PHE A 131 37.93 83.56 -59.69
CA PHE A 131 37.92 84.14 -61.04
C PHE A 131 38.75 85.42 -61.12
N GLU A 132 38.80 86.23 -60.07
CA GLU A 132 39.72 87.38 -59.98
C GLU A 132 41.18 86.93 -59.97
N SER A 133 41.49 85.90 -59.17
CA SER A 133 42.84 85.31 -59.12
C SER A 133 43.21 84.68 -60.48
N PHE A 134 42.27 83.99 -61.11
CA PHE A 134 42.46 83.37 -62.43
C PHE A 134 42.67 84.42 -63.52
N ARG A 135 41.87 85.48 -63.55
CA ARG A 135 42.06 86.61 -64.48
C ARG A 135 43.43 87.24 -64.30
N LYS A 136 43.86 87.47 -63.05
CA LYS A 136 45.18 88.03 -62.74
C LYS A 136 46.30 87.10 -63.21
N GLU A 137 46.16 85.79 -63.02
CA GLU A 137 47.10 84.78 -63.53
C GLU A 137 47.20 84.84 -65.07
N LEU A 138 46.05 84.84 -65.77
CA LEU A 138 46.02 84.91 -67.24
C LEU A 138 46.75 86.14 -67.79
N LEU A 139 46.56 87.31 -67.16
CA LEU A 139 47.14 88.57 -67.64
C LEU A 139 48.63 88.72 -67.30
N SER A 140 49.13 88.03 -66.26
CA SER A 140 50.51 88.19 -65.78
C SER A 140 51.45 87.07 -66.27
N THR A 141 50.99 85.82 -66.26
CA THR A 141 51.83 84.65 -66.54
C THR A 141 51.36 83.85 -67.76
N TYR A 142 50.22 84.22 -68.35
CA TYR A 142 49.56 83.49 -69.43
C TYR A 142 49.31 82.00 -69.07
N SER A 143 49.10 81.73 -67.78
CA SER A 143 48.84 80.39 -67.24
C SER A 143 47.46 80.29 -66.61
N PHE A 144 47.02 79.06 -66.40
CA PHE A 144 45.75 78.73 -65.75
C PHE A 144 45.93 77.61 -64.71
N GLN A 145 47.13 77.50 -64.14
CA GLN A 145 47.48 76.44 -63.21
C GLN A 145 46.65 76.53 -61.93
N GLY A 146 46.41 77.74 -61.41
CA GLY A 146 45.67 77.92 -60.16
C GLY A 146 44.23 77.44 -60.25
N ILE A 147 43.50 77.81 -61.32
CA ILE A 147 42.12 77.37 -61.52
C ILE A 147 42.04 75.87 -61.83
N TYR A 148 43.04 75.31 -62.52
CA TYR A 148 43.13 73.87 -62.79
C TYR A 148 43.30 73.07 -61.50
N GLU A 149 44.22 73.47 -60.62
CA GLU A 149 44.43 72.82 -59.33
C GLU A 149 43.20 72.93 -58.43
N TRP A 150 42.56 74.09 -58.40
CA TRP A 150 41.30 74.28 -57.67
C TRP A 150 40.18 73.36 -58.17
N ALA A 151 39.95 73.31 -59.49
CA ALA A 151 38.92 72.46 -60.08
C ALA A 151 39.21 70.96 -59.87
N SER A 152 40.48 70.56 -60.01
CA SER A 152 40.91 69.19 -59.75
C SER A 152 40.74 68.80 -58.27
N GLY A 153 41.10 69.70 -57.34
CA GLY A 153 40.87 69.51 -55.90
C GLY A 153 39.40 69.35 -55.54
N ARG A 154 38.52 70.15 -56.14
CA ARG A 154 37.06 70.01 -55.94
C ARG A 154 36.51 68.70 -56.52
N THR A 155 36.99 68.30 -57.69
CA THR A 155 36.58 67.04 -58.34
C THR A 155 37.00 65.84 -57.49
N THR A 156 38.23 65.84 -56.99
CA THR A 156 38.73 64.76 -56.12
C THR A 156 37.98 64.71 -54.77
N ALA A 157 37.71 65.87 -54.16
CA ALA A 157 36.90 65.96 -52.94
C ALA A 157 35.47 65.46 -53.16
N TYR A 158 34.84 65.82 -54.28
CA TYR A 158 33.51 65.35 -54.65
C TYR A 158 33.47 63.82 -54.85
N ASN A 159 34.44 63.27 -55.58
CA ASN A 159 34.54 61.82 -55.78
C ASN A 159 34.73 61.08 -54.45
N LYS A 160 35.57 61.61 -53.55
CA LYS A 160 35.75 61.05 -52.21
C LYS A 160 34.46 61.10 -51.38
N MET A 161 33.73 62.22 -51.43
CA MET A 161 32.42 62.33 -50.76
C MET A 161 31.43 61.30 -51.30
N MET A 162 31.35 61.14 -52.62
CA MET A 162 30.46 60.16 -53.26
C MET A 162 30.81 58.73 -52.86
N GLN A 163 32.11 58.41 -52.76
CA GLN A 163 32.57 57.12 -52.28
C GLN A 163 32.16 56.88 -50.81
N ILE A 164 32.33 57.87 -49.94
CA ILE A 164 31.91 57.78 -48.54
C ILE A 164 30.39 57.60 -48.43
N MET A 165 29.61 58.34 -49.21
CA MET A 165 28.15 58.19 -49.25
C MET A 165 27.71 56.79 -49.70
N GLN A 166 28.43 56.20 -50.66
CA GLN A 166 28.15 54.83 -51.10
C GLN A 166 28.51 53.81 -50.01
N GLN A 167 29.67 53.97 -49.37
CA GLN A 167 30.08 53.14 -48.23
C GLN A 167 29.10 53.23 -47.06
N ASP A 168 28.63 54.42 -46.72
CA ASP A 168 27.62 54.63 -45.67
C ASP A 168 26.30 53.92 -46.01
N LYS A 169 25.82 54.01 -47.25
CA LYS A 169 24.63 53.28 -47.69
C LYS A 169 24.80 51.76 -47.59
N ASP A 170 25.96 51.25 -47.93
CA ASP A 170 26.22 49.81 -47.88
C ASP A 170 26.40 49.33 -46.43
N MET A 171 27.06 50.10 -45.56
CA MET A 171 27.10 49.86 -44.12
C MET A 171 25.70 49.90 -43.48
N GLN A 172 24.84 50.84 -43.87
CA GLN A 172 23.47 50.90 -43.38
C GLN A 172 22.64 49.68 -43.79
N LYS A 173 22.89 49.10 -44.97
CA LYS A 173 22.27 47.82 -45.35
C LYS A 173 22.81 46.68 -44.49
N GLU A 174 24.12 46.61 -44.30
CA GLU A 174 24.75 45.58 -43.48
C GLU A 174 24.25 45.61 -42.03
N ILE A 175 24.11 46.81 -41.45
CA ILE A 175 23.52 46.99 -40.11
C ILE A 175 22.09 46.42 -40.07
N LYS A 176 21.25 46.73 -41.06
CA LYS A 176 19.88 46.18 -41.13
C LYS A 176 19.86 44.66 -41.25
N ASP A 177 20.74 44.10 -42.07
CA ASP A 177 20.86 42.64 -42.23
C ASP A 177 21.34 41.97 -40.94
N LEU A 178 22.26 42.62 -40.20
CA LEU A 178 22.72 42.16 -38.89
C LEU A 178 21.62 42.25 -37.83
N ASP A 179 20.87 43.35 -37.78
CA ASP A 179 19.73 43.51 -36.87
C ASP A 179 18.65 42.45 -37.13
N GLU A 180 18.38 42.12 -38.40
CA GLU A 180 17.45 41.05 -38.76
C GLU A 180 17.97 39.68 -38.30
N LYS A 181 19.27 39.39 -38.48
CA LYS A 181 19.89 38.16 -37.98
C LYS A 181 19.82 38.06 -36.47
N ILE A 182 20.15 39.13 -35.74
CA ILE A 182 20.06 39.18 -34.27
C ILE A 182 18.64 38.86 -33.84
N ARG A 183 17.64 39.56 -34.40
CA ARG A 183 16.23 39.34 -34.07
C ARG A 183 15.78 37.90 -34.35
N LYS A 184 16.24 37.31 -35.46
CA LYS A 184 15.95 35.91 -35.79
C LYS A 184 16.58 34.95 -34.77
N THR A 185 17.84 35.17 -34.41
CA THR A 185 18.53 34.33 -33.42
C THR A 185 17.93 34.44 -32.03
N GLU A 186 17.50 35.64 -31.60
CA GLU A 186 16.79 35.82 -30.33
C GLU A 186 15.45 35.09 -30.32
N ALA A 187 14.70 35.14 -31.43
CA ALA A 187 13.45 34.41 -31.56
C ALA A 187 13.65 32.89 -31.56
N GLU A 188 14.70 32.39 -32.21
CA GLU A 188 15.08 30.97 -32.17
C GLU A 188 15.50 30.53 -30.76
N MET A 189 16.31 31.33 -30.06
CA MET A 189 16.68 31.06 -28.67
C MET A 189 15.48 31.05 -27.73
N ALA A 190 14.54 32.00 -27.88
CA ALA A 190 13.32 32.04 -27.08
C ALA A 190 12.48 30.77 -27.26
N ARG A 191 12.33 30.29 -28.50
CA ARG A 191 11.65 29.01 -28.78
C ARG A 191 12.37 27.81 -28.16
N GLN A 192 13.70 27.77 -28.25
CA GLN A 192 14.49 26.70 -27.63
C GLN A 192 14.35 26.69 -26.09
N LEU A 193 14.29 27.87 -25.46
CA LEU A 193 14.05 27.99 -24.02
C LEU A 193 12.64 27.50 -23.65
N GLU A 194 11.63 27.82 -24.45
CA GLU A 194 10.26 27.34 -24.26
C GLU A 194 10.19 25.81 -24.39
N ASP A 195 10.83 25.24 -25.42
CA ASP A 195 10.91 23.78 -25.61
C ASP A 195 11.62 23.09 -24.43
N LEU A 196 12.70 23.70 -23.90
CA LEU A 196 13.40 23.18 -22.72
C LEU A 196 12.53 23.26 -21.46
N ASP A 197 11.77 24.34 -21.27
CA ASP A 197 10.86 24.47 -20.13
C ASP A 197 9.74 23.41 -20.19
N ILE A 198 9.19 23.14 -21.37
CA ILE A 198 8.22 22.06 -21.59
C ILE A 198 8.83 20.70 -21.21
N LYS A 199 10.06 20.42 -21.67
CA LYS A 199 10.78 19.18 -21.31
C LYS A 199 11.04 19.07 -19.81
N ILE A 200 11.44 20.16 -19.16
CA ILE A 200 11.67 20.21 -17.71
C ILE A 200 10.37 19.93 -16.96
N LYS A 201 9.24 20.49 -17.39
CA LYS A 201 7.92 20.21 -16.79
C LYS A 201 7.54 18.74 -16.93
N ALA A 202 7.66 18.18 -18.14
CA ALA A 202 7.37 16.77 -18.39
C ALA A 202 8.24 15.85 -17.50
N SER A 203 9.56 16.09 -17.43
CA SER A 203 10.45 15.29 -16.58
C SER A 203 10.16 15.47 -15.08
N LYS A 204 9.70 16.64 -14.63
CA LYS A 204 9.25 16.84 -13.24
C LYS A 204 7.97 16.04 -12.93
N GLU A 205 7.02 16.02 -13.86
CA GLU A 205 5.80 15.23 -13.72
C GLU A 205 6.10 13.72 -13.67
N GLU A 206 6.99 13.22 -14.54
CA GLU A 206 7.47 11.83 -14.48
C GLU A 206 8.15 11.51 -13.15
N LEU A 207 8.98 12.43 -12.63
CA LEU A 207 9.62 12.26 -11.33
C LEU A 207 8.60 12.21 -10.19
N GLN A 208 7.58 13.07 -10.20
CA GLN A 208 6.50 13.04 -9.21
C GLN A 208 5.67 11.76 -9.29
N GLN A 209 5.32 11.30 -10.49
CA GLN A 209 4.60 10.04 -10.68
C GLN A 209 5.41 8.84 -10.19
N THR A 210 6.71 8.80 -10.48
CA THR A 210 7.58 7.72 -10.00
C THR A 210 7.75 7.75 -8.48
N GLN A 211 7.87 8.93 -7.86
CA GLN A 211 7.89 9.09 -6.42
C GLN A 211 6.58 8.60 -5.76
N ALA A 212 5.42 9.04 -6.28
CA ALA A 212 4.12 8.59 -5.80
C ALA A 212 3.98 7.06 -5.92
N ARG A 213 4.44 6.47 -7.03
CA ARG A 213 4.44 5.00 -7.20
C ARG A 213 5.34 4.29 -6.18
N ILE A 214 6.50 4.87 -5.85
CA ILE A 214 7.39 4.30 -4.83
C ILE A 214 6.74 4.36 -3.45
N GLU A 215 6.06 5.45 -3.12
CA GLU A 215 5.33 5.59 -1.86
C GLU A 215 4.18 4.60 -1.75
N ASP A 216 3.39 4.43 -2.80
CA ASP A 216 2.31 3.44 -2.87
C ASP A 216 2.83 2.00 -2.70
N VAL A 217 3.93 1.65 -3.38
CA VAL A 217 4.58 0.34 -3.21
C VAL A 217 5.09 0.14 -1.78
N LYS A 218 5.62 1.19 -1.14
CA LYS A 218 6.05 1.11 0.27
C LYS A 218 4.85 0.89 1.20
N ALA A 219 3.78 1.67 1.03
CA ALA A 219 2.56 1.54 1.83
C ALA A 219 1.97 0.13 1.70
N ASN A 220 1.81 -0.37 0.48
CA ASN A 220 1.33 -1.74 0.24
C ASN A 220 2.23 -2.80 0.90
N ARG A 221 3.56 -2.61 0.89
CA ARG A 221 4.50 -3.53 1.53
C ARG A 221 4.42 -3.49 3.06
N ASP A 222 4.18 -2.31 3.63
CA ASP A 222 4.01 -2.13 5.06
C ASP A 222 2.67 -2.72 5.53
N ASP A 223 1.59 -2.52 4.77
CA ASP A 223 0.28 -3.15 5.00
C ASP A 223 0.38 -4.67 4.92
N GLU A 224 1.07 -5.22 3.91
CA GLU A 224 1.28 -6.67 3.79
C GLU A 224 2.10 -7.21 4.97
N ARG A 225 3.14 -6.48 5.40
CA ARG A 225 3.93 -6.85 6.59
C ARG A 225 3.06 -6.82 7.85
N GLN A 226 2.24 -5.80 8.03
CA GLN A 226 1.35 -5.65 9.18
C GLN A 226 0.30 -6.76 9.21
N ALA A 227 -0.36 -7.04 8.09
CA ALA A 227 -1.31 -8.14 7.96
C ALA A 227 -0.68 -9.51 8.28
N ARG A 228 0.58 -9.75 7.86
CA ARG A 228 1.32 -10.97 8.22
C ARG A 228 1.61 -11.05 9.71
N LEU A 229 2.02 -9.93 10.33
CA LEU A 229 2.27 -9.87 11.77
C LEU A 229 0.99 -10.14 12.57
N GLU A 230 -0.13 -9.51 12.19
CA GLU A 230 -1.44 -9.70 12.82
C GLU A 230 -1.93 -11.15 12.65
N ALA A 231 -1.80 -11.73 11.46
CA ALA A 231 -2.15 -13.13 11.24
C ALA A 231 -1.31 -14.07 12.11
N GLN A 232 0.00 -13.80 12.25
CA GLN A 232 0.90 -14.58 13.10
C GLN A 232 0.56 -14.40 14.59
N GLN A 233 0.23 -13.19 15.03
CA GLN A 233 -0.22 -12.92 16.40
C GLN A 233 -1.51 -13.66 16.71
N ASN A 234 -2.54 -13.54 15.87
CA ASN A 234 -3.81 -14.25 16.03
C ASN A 234 -3.62 -15.77 16.09
N MET A 235 -2.75 -16.33 15.23
CA MET A 235 -2.44 -17.76 15.25
C MET A 235 -1.73 -18.17 16.55
N ASN A 236 -0.81 -17.34 17.04
CA ASN A 236 -0.13 -17.57 18.31
C ASN A 236 -1.10 -17.49 19.50
N GLU A 237 -2.01 -16.51 19.53
CA GLU A 237 -3.05 -16.38 20.56
C GLU A 237 -4.00 -17.57 20.59
N LEU A 238 -4.41 -18.06 19.42
CA LEU A 238 -5.28 -19.23 19.29
C LEU A 238 -4.55 -20.50 19.77
N ASN A 239 -3.27 -20.66 19.40
CA ASN A 239 -2.43 -21.74 19.90
C ASN A 239 -2.19 -21.66 21.41
N GLN A 240 -1.94 -20.47 21.96
CA GLN A 240 -1.81 -20.26 23.40
C GLN A 240 -3.11 -20.61 24.12
N SER A 241 -4.25 -20.15 23.62
CA SER A 241 -5.56 -20.47 24.20
C SER A 241 -5.81 -21.97 24.22
N ARG A 242 -5.51 -22.67 23.13
CA ARG A 242 -5.60 -24.13 23.03
C ARG A 242 -4.69 -24.84 24.04
N LEU A 243 -3.42 -24.43 24.14
CA LEU A 243 -2.47 -24.98 25.10
C LEU A 243 -2.91 -24.72 26.54
N THR A 244 -3.37 -23.52 26.86
CA THR A 244 -3.92 -23.18 28.18
C THR A 244 -5.11 -24.08 28.53
N GLN A 245 -5.99 -24.35 27.58
CA GLN A 245 -7.14 -25.23 27.79
C GLN A 245 -6.72 -26.69 27.99
N GLN A 246 -5.72 -27.18 27.26
CA GLN A 246 -5.11 -28.49 27.50
C GLN A 246 -4.50 -28.58 28.90
N VAL A 247 -3.79 -27.54 29.36
CA VAL A 247 -3.22 -27.48 30.71
C VAL A 247 -4.32 -27.50 31.77
N ILE A 248 -5.42 -26.75 31.58
CA ILE A 248 -6.57 -26.76 32.50
C ILE A 248 -7.18 -28.17 32.57
N ASN A 249 -7.43 -28.81 31.41
CA ASN A 249 -7.98 -30.15 31.35
C ASN A 249 -7.07 -31.18 32.02
N ALA A 250 -5.76 -31.11 31.77
CA ALA A 250 -4.77 -31.98 32.41
C ALA A 250 -4.72 -31.77 33.93
N LYS A 251 -4.80 -30.53 34.41
CA LYS A 251 -4.90 -30.23 35.84
C LYS A 251 -6.16 -30.82 36.46
N LEU A 252 -7.30 -30.72 35.78
CA LEU A 252 -8.56 -31.31 36.24
C LEU A 252 -8.48 -32.83 36.29
N GLN A 253 -7.91 -33.47 35.26
CA GLN A 253 -7.66 -34.91 35.24
C GLN A 253 -6.76 -35.34 36.40
N LEU A 254 -5.65 -34.63 36.62
CA LEU A 254 -4.74 -34.90 37.74
C LEU A 254 -5.45 -34.76 39.09
N GLN A 255 -6.31 -33.75 39.25
CA GLN A 255 -7.08 -33.56 40.48
C GLN A 255 -8.11 -34.69 40.67
N ASN A 256 -8.78 -35.11 39.60
CA ASN A 256 -9.69 -36.25 39.62
C ASN A 256 -8.94 -37.55 39.97
N GLU A 257 -7.77 -37.81 39.39
CA GLU A 257 -6.92 -38.95 39.75
C GLU A 257 -6.50 -38.90 41.21
N LYS A 258 -6.07 -37.73 41.72
CA LYS A 258 -5.76 -37.56 43.14
C LYS A 258 -6.96 -37.88 44.04
N ASN A 259 -8.16 -37.43 43.65
CA ASN A 259 -9.39 -37.71 44.40
C ASN A 259 -9.76 -39.19 44.33
N VAL A 260 -9.73 -39.81 43.15
CA VAL A 260 -9.99 -41.25 42.98
C VAL A 260 -8.97 -42.07 43.74
N HIS A 261 -7.70 -41.71 43.69
CA HIS A 261 -6.62 -42.36 44.43
C HIS A 261 -6.85 -42.25 45.94
N SER A 262 -7.20 -41.07 46.47
CA SER A 262 -7.49 -40.91 47.90
C SER A 262 -8.71 -41.71 48.35
N VAL A 263 -9.79 -41.72 47.55
CA VAL A 263 -10.97 -42.55 47.81
C VAL A 263 -10.61 -44.03 47.78
N THR A 264 -9.81 -44.46 46.80
CA THR A 264 -9.35 -45.84 46.65
C THR A 264 -8.50 -46.28 47.84
N LEU A 265 -7.56 -45.44 48.29
CA LEU A 265 -6.79 -45.68 49.52
C LEU A 265 -7.71 -45.80 50.74
N SER A 266 -8.66 -44.88 50.90
CA SER A 266 -9.61 -44.92 52.02
C SER A 266 -10.49 -46.18 52.01
N TYR A 267 -10.87 -46.68 50.83
CA TYR A 267 -11.59 -47.93 50.66
C TYR A 267 -10.72 -49.13 51.08
N PHE A 268 -9.47 -49.17 50.62
CA PHE A 268 -8.53 -50.23 51.01
C PHE A 268 -8.25 -50.22 52.51
N ASP A 269 -8.10 -49.05 53.14
CA ASP A 269 -7.93 -48.93 54.58
C ASP A 269 -9.16 -49.45 55.35
N ARG A 270 -10.37 -49.07 54.93
CA ARG A 270 -11.62 -49.60 55.51
C ARG A 270 -11.73 -51.11 55.33
N ARG A 271 -11.42 -51.63 54.14
CA ARG A 271 -11.48 -53.06 53.85
C ARG A 271 -10.45 -53.83 54.66
N ARG A 272 -9.23 -53.29 54.81
CA ARG A 272 -8.17 -53.85 55.65
C ARG A 272 -8.59 -53.87 57.12
N ALA A 273 -9.20 -52.79 57.61
CA ALA A 273 -9.75 -52.74 58.97
C ALA A 273 -10.85 -53.80 59.18
N HIS A 274 -11.77 -53.96 58.23
CA HIS A 274 -12.81 -54.97 58.29
C HIS A 274 -12.26 -56.40 58.26
N ILE A 275 -11.27 -56.68 57.40
CA ILE A 275 -10.58 -57.98 57.38
C ILE A 275 -9.85 -58.24 58.71
N ASN A 276 -9.20 -57.22 59.29
CA ASN A 276 -8.55 -57.34 60.59
C ASN A 276 -9.56 -57.60 61.71
N GLN A 277 -10.74 -56.98 61.66
CA GLN A 277 -11.82 -57.26 62.60
C GLN A 277 -12.32 -58.69 62.45
N MET A 278 -12.61 -59.14 61.23
CA MET A 278 -12.94 -60.54 60.92
C MET A 278 -11.86 -61.49 61.45
N MET A 279 -10.58 -61.20 61.21
CA MET A 279 -9.47 -62.01 61.73
C MET A 279 -9.47 -62.06 63.26
N LYS A 280 -9.75 -60.95 63.95
CA LYS A 280 -9.91 -60.95 65.41
C LYS A 280 -11.07 -61.83 65.84
N GLU A 281 -12.25 -61.65 65.25
CA GLU A 281 -13.44 -62.46 65.56
C GLU A 281 -13.19 -63.96 65.35
N TRP A 282 -12.49 -64.33 64.27
CA TRP A 282 -12.12 -65.72 64.00
C TRP A 282 -11.04 -66.24 64.95
N THR A 283 -10.06 -65.41 65.32
CA THR A 283 -9.06 -65.76 66.33
C THR A 283 -9.72 -65.98 67.69
N ASP A 284 -10.63 -65.08 68.09
CA ASP A 284 -11.38 -65.17 69.35
C ASP A 284 -12.27 -66.42 69.38
N LYS A 285 -12.96 -66.74 68.27
CA LYS A 285 -13.71 -68.00 68.12
C LYS A 285 -12.82 -69.22 68.21
N TYR A 286 -11.68 -69.21 67.52
CA TYR A 286 -10.73 -70.32 67.59
C TYR A 286 -10.20 -70.51 69.02
N GLU A 287 -9.84 -69.44 69.72
CA GLU A 287 -9.39 -69.52 71.11
C GLU A 287 -10.48 -70.03 72.06
N THR A 288 -11.73 -69.61 71.86
CA THR A 288 -12.87 -70.08 72.67
C THR A 288 -13.21 -71.55 72.39
N ASP A 289 -13.20 -71.98 71.14
CA ASP A 289 -13.42 -73.38 70.75
C ASP A 289 -12.28 -74.29 71.24
N VAL A 290 -11.01 -73.84 71.14
CA VAL A 290 -9.86 -74.58 71.70
C VAL A 290 -9.98 -74.70 73.21
N LYS A 291 -10.37 -73.63 73.92
CA LYS A 291 -10.64 -73.68 75.37
C LYS A 291 -11.74 -74.69 75.69
N ALA A 292 -12.87 -74.64 75.00
CA ALA A 292 -13.98 -75.57 75.19
C ALA A 292 -13.58 -77.04 74.93
N GLU A 293 -12.80 -77.31 73.88
CA GLU A 293 -12.30 -78.67 73.62
C GLU A 293 -11.25 -79.11 74.64
N THR A 294 -10.38 -78.23 75.14
CA THR A 294 -9.45 -78.56 76.22
C THR A 294 -10.16 -78.88 77.55
N GLU A 295 -11.26 -78.20 77.85
CA GLU A 295 -12.12 -78.50 79.01
C GLU A 295 -12.80 -79.87 78.87
N LYS A 296 -13.31 -80.21 77.67
CA LYS A 296 -13.85 -81.55 77.40
C LYS A 296 -12.79 -82.64 77.56
N LEU A 297 -11.58 -82.40 77.07
CA LEU A 297 -10.44 -83.32 77.22
C LEU A 297 -10.04 -83.51 78.69
N GLN A 298 -10.05 -82.45 79.50
CA GLN A 298 -9.85 -82.55 80.94
C GLN A 298 -10.98 -83.32 81.64
N GLY A 299 -12.24 -83.13 81.21
CA GLY A 299 -13.39 -83.90 81.68
C GLY A 299 -13.28 -85.39 81.38
N PHE A 300 -12.79 -85.76 80.19
CA PHE A 300 -12.52 -87.16 79.84
C PHE A 300 -11.39 -87.76 80.67
N LYS A 301 -10.31 -87.02 80.94
CA LYS A 301 -9.22 -87.49 81.82
C LYS A 301 -9.72 -87.80 83.23
N ARG A 302 -10.54 -86.93 83.83
CA ARG A 302 -11.12 -87.16 85.17
C ARG A 302 -12.04 -88.39 85.24
N ARG A 303 -12.77 -88.70 84.16
CA ARG A 303 -13.63 -89.92 84.08
C ARG A 303 -12.81 -91.20 83.98
N ILE A 304 -11.67 -91.16 83.28
CA ILE A 304 -10.77 -92.32 83.17
C ILE A 304 -10.11 -92.61 84.52
N ASP A 305 -9.66 -91.58 85.24
CA ASP A 305 -9.01 -91.76 86.55
C ASP A 305 -9.97 -92.39 87.58
N ALA A 306 -11.25 -91.97 87.60
CA ALA A 306 -12.26 -92.52 88.51
C ALA A 306 -12.61 -93.99 88.22
N ALA A 307 -12.69 -94.38 86.94
CA ALA A 307 -12.97 -95.76 86.54
C ALA A 307 -11.81 -96.74 86.83
N THR A 308 -10.59 -96.22 86.95
CA THR A 308 -9.39 -97.03 87.21
C THR A 308 -9.24 -97.37 88.70
N THR A 309 -9.76 -96.53 89.59
CA THR A 309 -9.87 -96.81 91.03
C THR A 309 -10.90 -97.88 91.36
N ASP A 310 -12.09 -97.85 90.74
CA ASP A 310 -13.16 -98.84 90.99
C ASP A 310 -12.79 -100.27 90.54
N TYR A 311 -11.92 -100.41 89.52
CA TYR A 311 -11.49 -101.72 89.01
C TYR A 311 -10.51 -102.46 89.95
N ASN A 312 -9.76 -101.75 90.80
CA ASN A 312 -8.75 -102.36 91.67
C ASN A 312 -9.31 -102.88 93.00
N GLU A 313 -10.49 -102.43 93.44
CA GLU A 313 -11.10 -102.86 94.71
C GLU A 313 -11.95 -104.14 94.61
N LEU A 314 -12.55 -104.43 93.44
CA LEU A 314 -13.46 -105.58 93.23
C LEU A 314 -12.78 -106.91 92.83
N LYS A 315 -11.44 -106.94 92.72
CA LYS A 315 -10.69 -108.12 92.23
C LYS A 315 -10.60 -109.32 93.20
N PRO A 316 -10.51 -109.16 94.54
CA PRO A 316 -10.36 -110.32 95.43
C PRO A 316 -11.69 -111.02 95.80
N GLU A 317 -12.86 -110.36 95.69
CA GLU A 317 -14.16 -110.95 96.07
C GLU A 317 -14.71 -111.99 95.08
N LYS A 318 -14.21 -112.02 93.84
CA LYS A 318 -14.71 -112.92 92.79
C LYS A 318 -14.09 -114.32 92.84
N GLU A 319 -12.88 -114.47 93.41
CA GLU A 319 -12.15 -115.75 93.45
C GLU A 319 -12.63 -116.69 94.58
N GLU A 320 -13.27 -116.18 95.63
CA GLU A 320 -13.81 -117.01 96.73
C GLU A 320 -15.19 -117.64 96.42
N ALA A 321 -16.01 -116.99 95.58
CA ALA A 321 -17.34 -117.47 95.21
C ALA A 321 -17.33 -118.66 94.22
N GLU A 322 -16.30 -118.78 93.38
CA GLU A 322 -16.23 -119.83 92.35
C GLU A 322 -15.85 -121.22 92.90
N ARG A 323 -15.19 -121.30 94.07
CA ARG A 323 -14.83 -122.60 94.69
C ARG A 323 -16.00 -123.32 95.36
N LEU A 324 -17.02 -122.61 95.84
CA LEU A 324 -18.19 -123.23 96.50
C LEU A 324 -19.19 -123.83 95.50
N MET A 325 -19.31 -123.28 94.28
CA MET A 325 -20.30 -123.74 93.29
C MET A 325 -19.93 -125.08 92.60
N HIS A 326 -18.65 -125.46 92.62
CA HIS A 326 -18.18 -126.69 91.97
C HIS A 326 -18.47 -127.97 92.80
N LEU A 327 -18.80 -127.84 94.09
CA LEU A 327 -19.13 -128.97 94.98
C LEU A 327 -20.62 -129.32 95.01
N GLU A 328 -21.50 -128.34 94.74
CA GLU A 328 -22.97 -128.55 94.69
C GLU A 328 -23.46 -129.15 93.36
N THR A 329 -22.73 -128.92 92.27
CA THR A 329 -23.10 -129.39 90.91
C THR A 329 -22.91 -130.90 90.70
N GLU A 330 -22.02 -131.56 91.46
CA GLU A 330 -21.82 -133.01 91.36
C GLU A 330 -22.88 -133.82 92.14
N ARG A 331 -23.41 -133.31 93.28
CA ARG A 331 -24.49 -133.97 94.05
C ARG A 331 -25.89 -133.87 93.42
N ALA A 332 -26.06 -133.01 92.41
CA ALA A 332 -27.32 -132.82 91.67
C ALA A 332 -27.45 -133.80 90.48
N LYS A 333 -26.34 -134.24 89.88
CA LYS A 333 -26.34 -135.13 88.70
C LYS A 333 -26.70 -136.59 89.03
N GLU A 334 -26.45 -137.07 90.25
CA GLU A 334 -26.80 -138.44 90.66
C GLU A 334 -28.29 -138.63 90.99
N ARG A 335 -28.99 -137.58 91.45
CA ARG A 335 -30.45 -137.64 91.74
C ARG A 335 -31.33 -137.59 90.48
N ALA A 336 -30.82 -137.07 89.36
CA ALA A 336 -31.55 -137.00 88.09
C ALA A 336 -31.66 -138.37 87.38
N LYS A 337 -30.65 -139.25 87.51
CA LYS A 337 -30.61 -140.55 86.79
C LYS A 337 -31.57 -141.62 87.33
N GLN A 338 -32.03 -141.52 88.59
CA GLN A 338 -32.99 -142.48 89.16
C GLN A 338 -34.46 -142.21 88.80
N ASN A 339 -34.81 -141.01 88.35
CA ASN A 339 -36.20 -140.62 88.07
C ASN A 339 -36.64 -140.86 86.60
N GLU A 340 -35.72 -140.95 85.64
CA GLU A 340 -36.05 -141.20 84.21
C GLU A 340 -36.43 -142.67 83.92
N MET A 341 -35.89 -143.64 84.66
CA MET A 341 -36.20 -145.07 84.48
C MET A 341 -37.63 -145.46 84.91
N ARG A 342 -38.29 -144.65 85.76
CA ARG A 342 -39.60 -145.00 86.36
C ARG A 342 -40.80 -144.48 85.55
N ASN A 343 -40.60 -143.54 84.64
CA ASN A 343 -41.67 -142.94 83.81
C ASN A 343 -41.83 -143.58 82.41
N SER A 344 -40.88 -144.39 81.94
CA SER A 344 -40.89 -144.95 80.58
C SER A 344 -41.74 -146.24 80.42
N GLN A 345 -42.00 -146.99 81.50
CA GLN A 345 -42.77 -148.25 81.40
C GLN A 345 -44.29 -148.05 81.51
N THR A 346 -44.75 -147.01 82.23
CA THR A 346 -46.18 -146.73 82.47
C THR A 346 -46.92 -146.25 81.20
N THR A 347 -46.20 -145.78 80.19
CA THR A 347 -46.75 -145.20 78.94
C THR A 347 -47.00 -146.26 77.85
N VAL A 348 -46.35 -147.43 77.93
CA VAL A 348 -46.51 -148.54 76.96
C VAL A 348 -47.79 -149.36 77.23
N MET A 349 -48.15 -149.55 78.51
CA MET A 349 -49.35 -150.30 78.94
C MET A 349 -50.69 -149.66 78.54
N ASN A 350 -50.72 -148.34 78.31
CA ASN A 350 -51.95 -147.63 77.93
C ASN A 350 -52.20 -147.58 76.41
N LYS A 351 -51.20 -147.86 75.56
CA LYS A 351 -51.38 -147.88 74.09
C LYS A 351 -51.92 -149.21 73.55
N ILE A 352 -51.66 -150.34 74.22
CA ILE A 352 -52.11 -151.67 73.76
C ILE A 352 -53.59 -151.95 74.13
N LYS A 353 -54.08 -151.37 75.24
CA LYS A 353 -55.48 -151.49 75.69
C LYS A 353 -56.50 -150.85 74.73
N ILE A 354 -56.06 -149.91 73.88
CA ILE A 354 -56.92 -149.17 72.93
C ILE A 354 -56.99 -149.89 71.56
N LEU A 355 -55.94 -150.62 71.15
CA LEU A 355 -55.93 -151.39 69.90
C LEU A 355 -56.76 -152.68 69.95
N TYR A 356 -57.05 -153.19 71.16
CA TYR A 356 -57.86 -154.41 71.37
C TYR A 356 -59.39 -154.18 71.24
N LEU A 357 -59.86 -152.93 71.28
CA LEU A 357 -61.31 -152.60 71.33
C LEU A 357 -61.90 -152.13 69.99
N LEU A 358 -61.08 -151.81 68.99
CA LEU A 358 -61.54 -151.17 67.74
C LEU A 358 -61.60 -152.09 66.51
N HIS A 359 -60.98 -153.27 66.52
CA HIS A 359 -61.05 -154.21 65.37
C HIS A 359 -61.83 -155.51 65.66
N SER A 360 -62.56 -155.59 66.78
CA SER A 360 -63.46 -156.72 67.09
C SER A 360 -64.90 -156.55 66.54
N LYS A 361 -65.16 -155.57 65.66
CA LYS A 361 -66.53 -155.20 65.24
C LYS A 361 -66.93 -155.38 63.77
N ILE A 362 -66.07 -155.78 62.81
CA ILE A 362 -66.43 -155.67 61.36
C ILE A 362 -66.37 -156.94 60.48
N ARG A 363 -65.72 -158.07 60.83
CA ARG A 363 -65.85 -159.31 60.02
C ARG A 363 -65.70 -160.62 60.82
N GLY A 364 -66.72 -161.48 60.80
CA GLY A 364 -66.65 -162.91 61.19
C GLY A 364 -66.68 -163.85 59.96
N PRO A 365 -66.97 -165.18 60.05
CA PRO A 365 -66.87 -166.13 61.18
C PRO A 365 -66.08 -167.45 60.84
N LEU A 366 -66.05 -168.41 61.79
CA LEU A 366 -65.64 -169.87 61.72
C LEU A 366 -64.13 -170.23 61.87
N PRO A 367 -63.76 -171.46 62.30
CA PRO A 367 -64.55 -172.59 62.85
C PRO A 367 -64.04 -173.17 64.21
N LYS A 368 -64.95 -173.88 64.90
CA LYS A 368 -64.67 -174.88 65.96
C LYS A 368 -64.04 -176.15 65.30
N PRO A 369 -63.59 -177.25 65.98
CA PRO A 369 -63.81 -177.65 67.38
C PRO A 369 -62.72 -178.55 68.08
N LYS A 370 -62.96 -178.86 69.38
CA LYS A 370 -62.86 -180.21 70.05
C LYS A 370 -61.46 -180.87 70.20
N ARG A 371 -61.14 -181.69 71.22
CA ARG A 371 -61.74 -182.18 72.48
C ARG A 371 -60.67 -183.07 73.15
N GLY A 372 -60.72 -183.18 74.49
CA GLY A 372 -60.26 -184.37 75.23
C GLY A 372 -58.91 -184.21 75.93
N LYS A 373 -58.62 -184.88 77.05
CA LYS A 373 -59.43 -185.68 77.99
C LYS A 373 -58.49 -186.01 79.16
N LYS A 374 -59.02 -185.92 80.39
CA LYS A 374 -58.81 -186.82 81.54
C LYS A 374 -57.40 -187.32 81.98
N LYS A 375 -57.33 -187.33 83.32
CA LYS A 375 -56.76 -188.31 84.28
C LYS A 375 -55.31 -188.12 84.69
N LYS A 376 -55.15 -188.30 86.01
CA LYS A 376 -54.00 -188.82 86.78
C LYS A 376 -52.62 -188.33 86.39
#